data_AF-A0A7S3NU20-F1
#
_entry.id   AF-A0A7S3NU20-F1
#
_cell.length_a   1.000
_cell.length_b   1.000
_cell.length_c   1.000
_cell.angle_alpha   90.00
_cell.angle_beta   90.00
_cell.angle_gamma   90.00
#
_symmetry.space_group_name_H-M   'P 1'
#
loop_
_entity.id
_entity.type
_entity.pdbx_description
1 polymer ?
#
loop_
_entity_poly.entity_id
_entity_poly.type
_entity_poly.pdbx_seq_one_letter_code
_entity_poly.pdbx_strand_id
1 'polypeptide(L)'
;MEPSFARGDILFLTNFDQDYTPGDIVVYTQGSYEIPIVHRLITVQEIEKDGEAYLLTKGDNNNVDDRGLYDNNLTYLNKKHILGKIRAVAPYVGILTILLNDYPYLKYTVIGGMLIMVLV
;
A
#
# COMPACT_ATOMS: atom_id res chain seq x y z
N MET A 1 0.75 -0.06 -9.00
CA MET A 1 0.14 1.28 -9.11
C MET A 1 0.88 2.14 -10.13
N GLU A 2 1.48 1.56 -11.17
CA GLU A 2 2.04 2.38 -12.24
C GLU A 2 0.91 3.17 -12.92
N PRO A 3 1.13 4.42 -13.34
CA PRO A 3 2.40 5.15 -13.34
C PRO A 3 2.74 5.87 -12.02
N SER A 4 1.82 5.95 -11.05
CA SER A 4 2.03 6.74 -9.82
C SER A 4 3.10 6.16 -8.89
N PHE A 5 3.15 4.84 -8.76
CA PHE A 5 4.19 4.14 -7.99
C PHE A 5 4.75 2.96 -8.77
N ALA A 6 6.07 2.84 -8.71
CA ALA A 6 6.84 1.78 -9.33
C ALA A 6 7.21 0.69 -8.33
N ARG A 7 7.60 -0.47 -8.84
CA ARG A 7 8.17 -1.54 -8.01
C ARG A 7 9.46 -1.03 -7.35
N GLY A 8 9.52 -1.16 -6.03
CA GLY A 8 10.66 -0.71 -5.22
C GLY A 8 10.48 0.68 -4.60
N ASP A 9 9.35 1.35 -4.79
CA ASP A 9 9.02 2.55 -4.04
C ASP A 9 8.69 2.20 -2.58
N ILE A 10 9.20 2.98 -1.64
CA ILE A 10 8.83 2.90 -0.22
C ILE A 10 7.76 3.94 0.06
N LEU A 11 6.62 3.49 0.58
CA LEU A 11 5.45 4.32 0.85
C LEU A 11 5.33 4.60 2.36
N PHE A 12 5.25 5.87 2.72
CA PHE A 12 5.05 6.29 4.11
C PHE A 12 3.58 6.60 4.35
N LEU A 13 2.99 5.87 5.30
CA LEU A 13 1.57 5.89 5.61
C LEU A 13 1.31 6.60 6.95
N THR A 14 0.18 7.28 7.03
CA THR A 14 -0.36 7.79 8.29
C THR A 14 -1.84 7.42 8.42
N ASN A 15 -2.31 7.27 9.66
CA ASN A 15 -3.72 7.03 9.98
C ASN A 15 -4.23 8.02 11.06
N PHE A 16 -3.54 9.15 11.24
CA PHE A 16 -3.97 10.17 12.21
C PHE A 16 -5.18 10.99 11.74
N ASP A 17 -5.35 11.07 10.43
CA ASP A 17 -6.36 11.87 9.76
C ASP A 17 -7.28 10.92 9.00
N GLN A 18 -8.51 10.79 9.48
CA GLN A 18 -9.52 9.86 8.95
C GLN A 18 -10.50 10.55 8.00
N ASP A 19 -10.13 11.73 7.51
CA ASP A 19 -10.84 12.44 6.47
C ASP A 19 -10.28 11.98 5.12
N TYR A 20 -11.12 11.23 4.40
CA TYR A 20 -10.80 10.67 3.11
C TYR A 20 -11.44 11.50 2.01
N THR A 21 -10.66 11.84 0.99
CA THR A 21 -11.15 12.58 -0.17
C THR A 21 -10.93 11.79 -1.46
N PRO A 22 -11.82 11.94 -2.47
CA PRO A 22 -11.57 11.36 -3.79
C PRO A 22 -10.20 11.82 -4.32
N GLY A 23 -9.41 10.88 -4.82
CA GLY A 23 -8.06 11.10 -5.30
C GLY A 23 -6.96 10.68 -4.32
N ASP A 24 -7.29 10.52 -3.04
CA ASP A 24 -6.35 10.02 -2.02
C ASP A 24 -5.91 8.59 -2.33
N ILE A 25 -4.67 8.28 -1.98
CA ILE A 25 -4.14 6.92 -2.13
C ILE A 25 -4.05 6.30 -0.76
N VAL A 26 -4.77 5.21 -0.60
CA VAL A 26 -4.95 4.51 0.65
C VAL A 26 -4.41 3.10 0.55
N VAL A 27 -3.96 2.61 1.68
CA VAL A 27 -3.61 1.21 1.87
C VAL A 27 -4.70 0.59 2.70
N TYR A 28 -5.33 -0.43 2.15
CA TYR A 28 -6.40 -1.14 2.81
C TYR A 28 -6.07 -2.62 2.91
N THR A 29 -6.64 -3.25 3.92
CA THR A 29 -6.60 -4.70 4.10
C THR A 29 -8.04 -5.19 4.23
N GLN A 30 -8.27 -6.40 3.74
CA GLN A 30 -9.55 -7.07 3.88
C GLN A 30 -9.37 -8.30 4.76
N GLY A 31 -10.36 -8.62 5.59
CA GLY A 31 -10.21 -9.60 6.66
C GLY A 31 -9.72 -10.98 6.20
N SER A 32 -10.03 -11.36 4.96
CA SER A 32 -9.61 -12.66 4.40
C SER A 32 -8.21 -12.64 3.75
N TYR A 33 -7.61 -11.46 3.54
CA TYR A 33 -6.32 -11.33 2.87
C TYR A 33 -5.33 -10.55 3.74
N GLU A 34 -4.24 -11.20 4.14
CA GLU A 34 -3.17 -10.57 4.93
C GLU A 34 -2.32 -9.58 4.12
N ILE A 35 -2.41 -9.61 2.79
CA ILE A 35 -1.58 -8.77 1.92
C ILE A 35 -2.27 -7.40 1.73
N PRO A 36 -1.67 -6.30 2.22
CA PRO A 36 -2.25 -4.98 2.05
C PRO A 36 -2.22 -4.54 0.59
N ILE A 37 -3.29 -3.89 0.14
CA ILE A 37 -3.47 -3.40 -1.23
C ILE A 37 -3.41 -1.88 -1.23
N VAL A 38 -2.67 -1.32 -2.18
CA VAL A 38 -2.47 0.13 -2.34
C VAL A 38 -3.21 0.61 -3.57
N HIS A 39 -4.28 1.39 -3.42
CA HIS A 39 -5.08 1.90 -4.54
C HIS A 39 -5.61 3.32 -4.27
N ARG A 40 -6.13 3.97 -5.31
CA ARG A 40 -6.67 5.34 -5.24
C ARG A 40 -8.15 5.32 -4.93
N LEU A 41 -8.59 6.19 -4.04
CA LEU A 41 -10.01 6.45 -3.78
C LEU A 41 -10.62 7.16 -4.98
N ILE A 42 -11.67 6.57 -5.54
CA ILE A 42 -12.45 7.18 -6.63
C ILE A 42 -13.73 7.83 -6.10
N THR A 43 -14.33 7.24 -5.08
CA THR A 43 -15.58 7.72 -4.50
C THR A 43 -15.50 7.63 -2.98
N VAL A 44 -15.94 8.71 -2.32
CA VAL A 44 -16.15 8.78 -0.87
C VAL A 44 -17.59 9.23 -0.68
N GLN A 45 -18.40 8.40 -0.04
CA GLN A 45 -19.78 8.71 0.31
C GLN A 45 -19.95 8.60 1.82
N GLU A 46 -20.35 9.69 2.45
CA GLU A 46 -20.72 9.70 3.86
C GLU A 46 -22.24 9.67 3.96
N ILE A 47 -22.79 8.63 4.58
CA ILE A 47 -24.22 8.54 4.83
C ILE A 47 -24.47 9.15 6.22
N GLU A 48 -25.08 10.34 6.26
CA GLU A 48 -25.35 11.11 7.49
C GLU A 48 -26.09 10.30 8.57
N LYS A 49 -26.87 9.27 8.19
CA LYS A 49 -27.63 8.45 9.13
C LYS A 49 -26.78 7.49 9.97
N ASP A 50 -25.70 6.94 9.40
CA ASP A 50 -24.90 5.89 10.04
C ASP A 50 -23.50 6.40 10.45
N GLY A 51 -23.07 7.56 9.96
CA GLY A 51 -21.75 8.13 10.23
C GLY A 51 -20.59 7.31 9.66
N GLU A 52 -20.89 6.26 8.90
CA GLU A 52 -19.91 5.40 8.23
C GLU A 52 -19.63 5.95 6.83
N ALA A 53 -18.34 6.04 6.49
CA ALA A 53 -17.88 6.45 5.17
C ALA A 53 -17.70 5.23 4.28
N TYR A 54 -18.38 5.23 3.13
CA TYR A 54 -18.28 4.22 2.09
C TYR A 54 -17.26 4.67 1.05
N LEU A 55 -16.19 3.90 0.97
CA LEU A 55 -15.01 4.17 0.16
C LEU A 55 -14.96 3.19 -1.01
N LEU A 56 -14.70 3.69 -2.20
CA LEU A 56 -14.47 2.87 -3.38
C LEU A 56 -13.06 3.16 -3.90
N THR A 57 -12.26 2.11 -4.07
CA THR A 57 -10.90 2.18 -4.56
C THR A 57 -10.79 1.68 -5.99
N LYS A 58 -9.77 2.14 -6.68
CA LYS A 58 -9.36 1.67 -8.00
C LYS A 58 -7.85 1.75 -8.16
N GLY A 59 -7.26 0.73 -8.76
CA GLY A 59 -5.86 0.77 -9.22
C GLY A 59 -5.67 1.74 -10.40
N ASP A 60 -4.59 2.52 -10.38
CA ASP A 60 -4.33 3.58 -11.39
C ASP A 60 -4.22 3.04 -12.83
N ASN A 61 -3.72 1.80 -13.00
CA ASN A 61 -3.61 1.14 -14.31
C ASN A 61 -4.76 0.16 -14.62
N ASN A 62 -5.78 0.09 -13.76
CA ASN A 62 -6.87 -0.87 -13.94
C ASN A 62 -8.02 -0.20 -14.72
N ASN A 63 -8.71 -0.96 -15.57
CA ASN A 63 -9.90 -0.46 -16.28
C ASN A 63 -11.18 -0.55 -15.42
N VAL A 64 -11.18 -1.41 -14.39
CA VAL A 64 -12.32 -1.71 -13.52
C VAL A 64 -11.99 -1.25 -12.09
N ASP A 65 -13.02 -0.94 -11.31
CA ASP A 65 -12.89 -0.70 -9.86
C ASP A 65 -12.55 -1.99 -9.08
N ASP A 66 -12.21 -1.84 -7.81
CA ASP A 66 -11.75 -2.96 -6.99
C ASP A 66 -12.89 -3.78 -6.36
N ARG A 67 -14.16 -3.56 -6.75
CA ARG A 67 -15.29 -4.28 -6.13
C ARG A 67 -15.20 -5.79 -6.29
N GLY A 68 -14.62 -6.25 -7.39
CA GLY A 68 -14.37 -7.68 -7.62
C GLY A 68 -13.22 -8.26 -6.80
N LEU A 69 -12.39 -7.40 -6.18
CA LEU A 69 -11.30 -7.81 -5.29
C LEU A 69 -11.72 -7.83 -3.82
N TYR A 70 -12.78 -7.10 -3.47
CA TYR A 70 -13.34 -7.12 -2.12
C TYR A 70 -13.91 -8.51 -1.81
N ASP A 71 -13.90 -8.89 -0.54
CA ASP A 71 -14.53 -10.14 -0.10
C ASP A 71 -16.01 -10.18 -0.54
N ASN A 72 -16.54 -11.38 -0.78
CA ASN A 72 -17.83 -11.64 -1.45
C ASN A 72 -19.07 -10.88 -0.90
N ASN A 73 -18.97 -10.25 0.28
CA ASN A 73 -20.06 -9.51 0.92
C ASN A 73 -19.79 -7.99 1.03
N LEU A 74 -18.69 -7.48 0.48
CA LEU A 74 -18.27 -6.08 0.58
C LEU A 74 -18.34 -5.39 -0.79
N THR A 75 -19.23 -4.41 -0.92
CA THR A 75 -19.32 -3.55 -2.14
C THR A 75 -18.51 -2.25 -1.99
N TYR A 76 -18.24 -1.86 -0.75
CA TYR A 76 -17.54 -0.63 -0.38
C TYR A 76 -16.67 -0.91 0.86
N LEU A 77 -15.57 -0.19 0.96
CA LEU A 77 -14.69 -0.22 2.13
C LEU A 77 -15.16 0.80 3.17
N ASN A 78 -15.05 0.46 4.45
CA ASN A 78 -15.25 1.39 5.56
C ASN A 78 -13.90 1.89 6.06
N LYS A 79 -13.90 2.95 6.89
CA LYS A 79 -12.68 3.48 7.53
C LYS A 79 -11.87 2.41 8.27
N LYS A 80 -12.53 1.38 8.80
CA LYS A 80 -11.93 0.24 9.53
C LYS A 80 -11.05 -0.66 8.66
N HIS A 81 -11.29 -0.70 7.35
CA HIS A 81 -10.46 -1.48 6.41
C HIS A 81 -9.21 -0.72 5.96
N ILE A 82 -9.16 0.59 6.19
CA ILE A 82 -8.03 1.42 5.78
C ILE A 82 -6.95 1.35 6.86
N LEU A 83 -5.77 0.87 6.48
CA LEU A 83 -4.57 0.87 7.32
C LEU A 83 -3.97 2.28 7.42
N GLY A 84 -4.01 3.04 6.32
CA GLY A 84 -3.58 4.43 6.31
C GLY A 84 -3.56 5.06 4.92
N LYS A 85 -3.35 6.37 4.90
CA LYS A 85 -3.20 7.21 3.70
C LYS A 85 -1.72 7.49 3.45
N ILE A 86 -1.31 7.45 2.18
CA ILE A 86 0.06 7.80 1.79
C ILE A 86 0.29 9.30 1.96
N ARG A 87 1.41 9.66 2.61
CA ARG A 87 1.85 11.05 2.78
C ARG A 87 3.18 11.36 2.11
N ALA A 88 4.05 10.37 1.98
CA ALA A 88 5.34 10.53 1.35
C ALA A 88 5.78 9.23 0.67
N VAL A 89 6.72 9.38 -0.27
CA VAL A 89 7.24 8.29 -1.09
C VAL A 89 8.75 8.48 -1.20
N ALA A 90 9.51 7.40 -0.99
CA ALA A 90 10.92 7.34 -1.36
C ALA A 90 11.05 6.45 -2.59
N PRO A 91 11.22 7.04 -3.79
CA PRO A 91 11.19 6.28 -5.03
C PRO A 91 12.41 5.37 -5.17
N TYR A 92 12.21 4.16 -5.68
CA TYR A 92 13.24 3.16 -6.00
C TYR A 92 14.15 2.67 -4.86
N VAL A 93 14.05 3.21 -3.64
CA VAL A 93 14.90 2.82 -2.50
C VAL A 93 14.75 1.34 -2.15
N GLY A 94 13.54 0.81 -2.23
CA GLY A 94 13.23 -0.59 -1.98
C GLY A 94 13.82 -1.55 -3.01
N ILE A 95 14.32 -1.08 -4.16
CA ILE A 95 15.05 -1.92 -5.12
C ILE A 95 16.27 -2.56 -4.45
N LEU A 96 16.95 -1.85 -3.54
CA LEU A 96 18.09 -2.42 -2.81
C LEU A 96 17.69 -3.66 -2.01
N THR A 97 16.58 -3.58 -1.27
CA THR A 97 16.05 -4.70 -0.50
C THR A 97 15.62 -5.85 -1.42
N ILE A 98 14.98 -5.53 -2.55
CA ILE A 98 14.59 -6.52 -3.56
C ILE A 98 15.83 -7.23 -4.12
N LEU A 99 16.88 -6.50 -4.49
CA LEU A 99 18.12 -7.08 -5.02
C LEU A 99 18.81 -8.00 -3.99
N LEU A 100 18.88 -7.57 -2.73
CA LEU A 100 19.45 -8.40 -1.66
C LEU A 100 18.59 -9.65 -1.41
N ASN A 101 17.28 -9.59 -1.59
CA ASN A 101 16.42 -10.74 -1.37
C ASN A 101 16.41 -11.71 -2.58
N ASP A 102 16.36 -11.17 -3.80
CA ASP A 102 16.28 -11.93 -5.05
C ASP A 102 17.64 -12.59 -5.42
N TYR A 103 18.76 -12.04 -4.93
CA TYR A 103 20.12 -12.57 -5.17
C TYR A 103 20.82 -12.98 -3.86
N PRO A 104 20.69 -14.25 -3.41
CA PRO A 104 21.27 -14.72 -2.16
C PRO A 104 22.80 -14.55 -2.09
N TYR A 105 23.53 -14.77 -3.18
CA TYR A 105 24.98 -14.57 -3.21
C TYR A 105 25.38 -13.12 -2.94
N LEU A 106 24.63 -12.15 -3.48
CA LEU A 106 24.87 -10.73 -3.22
C LEU A 106 24.65 -10.43 -1.73
N LYS A 107 23.55 -10.94 -1.15
CA LYS A 107 23.25 -10.81 0.28
C LYS A 107 24.37 -11.32 1.17
N TYR A 108 24.82 -12.56 0.95
CA TYR A 108 25.88 -13.16 1.75
C TYR A 108 27.23 -12.45 1.56
N THR A 109 27.51 -11.97 0.36
CA THR A 109 28.72 -11.16 0.10
C THR A 109 28.71 -9.87 0.91
N VAL A 110 27.60 -9.14 0.93
CA VAL A 110 27.46 -7.90 1.71
C VAL A 110 27.58 -8.16 3.21
N ILE A 111 26.87 -9.17 3.74
CA ILE A 111 26.93 -9.53 5.17
C ILE A 111 28.34 -9.96 5.57
N GLY A 112 29.00 -10.79 4.75
CA GLY A 112 30.38 -11.22 4.97
C GLY A 112 31.37 -10.05 4.97
N GLY A 113 31.23 -9.12 4.02
CA GLY A 113 32.05 -7.92 3.96
C GLY A 113 31.86 -7.01 5.18
N MET A 114 30.62 -6.85 5.66
CA MET A 114 30.34 -6.11 6.90
C MET A 114 30.98 -6.77 8.12
N LEU A 115 30.93 -8.09 8.24
CA LEU A 115 31.58 -8.83 9.34
C LEU A 115 33.10 -8.66 9.31
N ILE A 116 33.73 -8.72 8.13
CA ILE A 116 35.17 -8.50 7.99
C ILE A 116 35.54 -7.07 8.41
N MET A 117 34.77 -6.06 8.00
CA MET A 117 35.00 -4.66 8.41
C MET A 117 34.89 -4.44 9.92
N VAL A 118 34.08 -5.22 10.63
CA VAL A 118 33.98 -5.14 12.10
C VAL A 118 35.18 -5.79 12.79
N LEU A 119 35.80 -6.78 12.16
CA LEU A 119 36.93 -7.53 12.72
C LEU A 119 38.30 -6.86 12.47
N VAL A 120 38.37 -5.89 11.56
CA VAL A 120 39.56 -5.09 11.23
C VAL A 120 39.49 -3.74 11.93
#